data_AF-A0AAW2JTI5-F1
#
_entry.id   AF-A0AAW2JTI5-F1
#
_cell.length_a   1.000
_cell.length_b   1.000
_cell.length_c   1.000
_cell.angle_alpha   90.00
_cell.angle_beta   90.00
_cell.angle_gamma   90.00
#
_symmetry.space_group_name_H-M   'P 1'
#
loop_
_entity.id
_entity.type
_entity.pdbx_description
1 polymer ?
#
loop_
_entity_poly.entity_id
_entity_poly.type
_entity_poly.pdbx_seq_one_letter_code
_entity_poly.pdbx_strand_id
1 'polypeptide(L)'
;MASNATAKCPPPMKATSNGVFQEDDPLHFALPLVIVQICLVVVLTRVLAYLLRPLRQPRVIAEIIGGVLLGPSALGRNHKYLDAIFPPRSLTVLDTLANLGLLFFLFLVGLELDPKGLRRTGKKALSIALGGIGLPFALGVGTSFLLRATISKGVSQGPFLVFMGVAPLYHCLSRLGTYTG
;
A
#
# COMPACT_ATOMS: atom_id res chain seq x y z
N MET A 1 5.06 33.35 -24.00
CA MET A 1 5.57 32.18 -24.74
C MET A 1 4.93 30.93 -24.16
N ALA A 2 3.78 30.51 -24.71
CA ALA A 2 3.09 29.29 -24.32
C ALA A 2 3.78 28.11 -25.00
N SER A 3 4.50 27.29 -24.24
CA SER A 3 5.09 26.06 -24.76
C SER A 3 3.98 25.06 -25.07
N ASN A 4 3.87 24.77 -26.36
CA ASN A 4 2.97 23.81 -26.98
C ASN A 4 3.41 22.39 -26.60
N ALA A 5 3.05 21.94 -25.40
CA ALA A 5 3.19 20.55 -25.01
C ALA A 5 2.07 19.76 -25.71
N THR A 6 2.36 19.30 -26.92
CA THR A 6 1.64 18.17 -27.51
C THR A 6 1.75 17.02 -26.52
N ALA A 7 0.69 16.83 -25.71
CA ALA A 7 0.50 15.64 -24.90
C ALA A 7 0.41 14.46 -25.87
N LYS A 8 1.58 13.91 -26.23
CA LYS A 8 1.70 12.71 -27.05
C LYS A 8 1.13 11.59 -26.20
N CYS A 9 -0.17 11.35 -26.35
CA CYS A 9 -0.81 10.19 -25.77
C CYS A 9 0.04 8.97 -26.17
N PRO A 10 0.40 8.11 -25.22
CA PRO A 10 1.01 6.84 -25.60
C PRO A 10 0.06 6.12 -26.59
N PRO A 11 0.58 5.35 -27.52
CA PRO A 11 -0.26 4.40 -28.23
C PRO A 11 -0.92 3.44 -27.22
N PRO A 12 -2.23 3.16 -27.33
CA PRO A 12 -2.88 2.17 -26.49
C PRO A 12 -2.26 0.78 -26.75
N MET A 13 -1.85 0.09 -25.68
CA MET A 13 -1.41 -1.31 -25.78
C MET A 13 -2.58 -2.17 -26.24
N LYS A 14 -2.32 -3.06 -27.20
CA LYS A 14 -3.31 -4.06 -27.63
C LYS A 14 -3.62 -4.99 -26.45
N ALA A 15 -4.90 -5.26 -26.22
CA ALA A 15 -5.36 -6.05 -25.07
C ALA A 15 -5.05 -7.55 -25.23
N THR A 16 -5.03 -8.07 -26.46
CA THR A 16 -4.82 -9.50 -26.74
C THR A 16 -3.60 -9.70 -27.64
N SER A 17 -2.74 -10.65 -27.27
CA SER A 17 -1.69 -11.21 -28.14
C SER A 17 -2.32 -12.30 -29.00
N ASN A 18 -1.89 -12.44 -30.26
CA ASN A 18 -2.34 -13.52 -31.14
C ASN A 18 -1.62 -14.86 -30.86
N GLY A 19 -0.92 -14.97 -29.72
CA GLY A 19 -0.28 -16.19 -29.25
C GLY A 19 1.20 -16.26 -29.59
N VAL A 20 1.96 -17.00 -28.75
CA VAL A 20 3.43 -17.16 -28.86
C VAL A 20 3.86 -17.86 -30.16
N PHE A 21 2.93 -18.53 -30.84
CA PHE A 21 3.15 -19.23 -32.09
C PHE A 21 3.17 -18.30 -33.33
N GLN A 22 2.85 -17.02 -33.17
CA GLN A 22 2.83 -16.02 -34.24
C GLN A 22 4.05 -15.07 -34.22
N GLU A 23 5.11 -15.40 -33.45
CA GLU A 23 6.31 -14.56 -33.27
C GLU A 23 6.03 -13.13 -32.76
N ASP A 24 4.94 -12.93 -32.02
CA ASP A 24 4.65 -11.69 -31.30
C ASP A 24 5.34 -11.69 -29.92
N ASP A 25 6.17 -10.68 -29.63
CA ASP A 25 6.79 -10.48 -28.32
C ASP A 25 5.70 -10.26 -27.23
N PRO A 26 5.48 -11.22 -26.31
CA PRO A 26 4.33 -11.19 -25.37
C PRO A 26 4.44 -10.07 -24.32
N LEU A 27 5.62 -9.45 -24.18
CA LEU A 27 5.87 -8.34 -23.28
C LEU A 27 5.25 -7.01 -23.73
N HIS A 28 4.84 -6.88 -25.01
CA HIS A 28 4.21 -5.66 -25.52
C HIS A 28 2.69 -5.58 -25.26
N PHE A 29 2.09 -6.65 -24.74
CA PHE A 29 0.64 -6.75 -24.50
C PHE A 29 0.31 -6.65 -23.01
N ALA A 30 -0.77 -5.94 -22.68
CA ALA A 30 -1.10 -5.63 -21.28
C ALA A 30 -1.50 -6.87 -20.47
N LEU A 31 -2.26 -7.81 -21.04
CA LEU A 31 -2.75 -8.98 -20.29
C LEU A 31 -1.65 -10.00 -19.96
N PRO A 32 -0.81 -10.47 -20.92
CA PRO A 32 0.27 -11.41 -20.61
C PRO A 32 1.28 -10.81 -19.62
N LEU A 33 1.59 -9.51 -19.77
CA LEU A 33 2.50 -8.80 -18.87
C LEU A 33 1.97 -8.77 -17.42
N VAL A 34 0.69 -8.46 -17.23
CA VAL A 34 0.06 -8.45 -15.90
C VAL A 34 0.02 -9.85 -15.28
N ILE A 35 -0.27 -10.89 -16.08
CA ILE A 35 -0.27 -12.28 -15.60
C ILE A 35 1.15 -12.66 -15.12
N VAL A 36 2.17 -12.36 -15.91
CA VAL A 36 3.58 -12.62 -15.54
C VAL A 36 3.97 -11.85 -14.28
N GLN A 37 3.58 -10.57 -14.16
CA GLN A 37 3.82 -9.77 -12.95
C GLN A 37 3.17 -10.40 -11.72
N ILE A 38 1.89 -10.80 -11.78
CA ILE A 38 1.18 -11.42 -10.66
C ILE A 38 1.83 -12.77 -10.30
N CYS A 39 2.15 -13.61 -11.30
CA CYS A 39 2.85 -14.87 -11.07
C CYS A 39 4.21 -14.65 -10.38
N LEU A 40 5.00 -13.69 -10.85
CA LEU A 40 6.29 -13.33 -10.26
C LEU A 40 6.12 -12.89 -8.79
N VAL A 41 5.16 -12.00 -8.52
CA VAL A 41 4.87 -11.52 -7.16
C VAL A 41 4.44 -12.68 -6.25
N VAL A 42 3.54 -13.54 -6.70
CA VAL A 42 3.05 -14.68 -5.92
C VAL A 42 4.17 -15.69 -5.64
N VAL A 43 4.99 -16.02 -6.64
CA VAL A 43 6.10 -16.96 -6.46
C VAL A 43 7.12 -16.39 -5.48
N LEU A 44 7.54 -15.14 -5.66
CA LEU A 44 8.55 -14.54 -4.80
C LEU A 44 8.07 -14.36 -3.36
N THR A 45 6.83 -13.88 -3.16
CA THR A 45 6.24 -13.76 -1.82
C THR A 45 6.08 -15.13 -1.14
N ARG A 46 5.76 -16.20 -1.88
CA ARG A 46 5.69 -17.57 -1.36
C ARG A 46 7.06 -18.12 -0.95
N VAL A 47 8.08 -17.92 -1.79
CA VAL A 47 9.47 -18.31 -1.50
C VAL A 47 9.96 -17.58 -0.27
N LEU A 48 9.71 -16.27 -0.19
CA LEU A 48 10.11 -15.46 0.95
C LEU A 48 9.35 -15.84 2.22
N ALA A 49 8.04 -16.09 2.12
CA ALA A 49 7.26 -16.60 3.24
C ALA A 49 7.79 -17.96 3.72
N TYR A 50 8.18 -18.85 2.82
CA TYR A 50 8.80 -20.13 3.18
C TYR A 50 10.15 -19.94 3.89
N LEU A 51 10.99 -19.02 3.40
CA LEU A 51 12.29 -18.72 4.00
C LEU A 51 12.18 -18.03 5.37
N LEU A 52 11.12 -17.25 5.59
CA LEU A 52 10.85 -16.55 6.86
C LEU A 52 10.03 -17.40 7.85
N ARG A 53 9.49 -18.56 7.46
CA ARG A 53 8.86 -19.52 8.39
C ARG A 53 9.70 -19.86 9.62
N PRO A 54 11.02 -20.13 9.54
CA PRO A 54 11.84 -20.40 10.73
C PRO A 54 11.89 -19.22 11.71
N LEU A 55 11.58 -18.00 11.27
CA LEU A 55 11.60 -16.78 12.09
C LEU A 55 10.26 -16.50 12.80
N ARG A 56 9.27 -17.40 12.71
CA ARG A 56 7.93 -17.26 13.32
C ARG A 56 7.18 -15.96 12.92
N GLN A 57 7.49 -15.37 11.77
CA GLN A 57 6.80 -14.15 11.32
C GLN A 57 5.43 -14.48 10.70
N PRO A 58 4.39 -13.65 10.97
CA PRO A 58 3.11 -13.73 10.27
C PRO A 58 3.28 -13.65 8.76
N ARG A 59 2.52 -14.46 8.02
CA ARG A 59 2.57 -14.55 6.55
C ARG A 59 2.43 -13.18 5.86
N VAL A 60 1.59 -12.29 6.41
CA VAL A 60 1.33 -10.95 5.87
C VAL A 60 2.61 -10.09 5.83
N ILE A 61 3.52 -10.25 6.81
CA ILE A 61 4.77 -9.48 6.87
C ILE A 61 5.70 -9.90 5.72
N ALA A 62 5.79 -11.19 5.43
CA ALA A 62 6.59 -11.68 4.31
C ALA A 62 6.05 -11.21 2.95
N GLU A 63 4.74 -11.07 2.80
CA GLU A 63 4.12 -10.51 1.59
C GLU A 63 4.46 -9.03 1.41
N ILE A 64 4.42 -8.23 2.49
CA ILE A 64 4.83 -6.81 2.46
C ILE A 64 6.31 -6.66 2.12
N ILE A 65 7.19 -7.43 2.78
CA ILE A 65 8.64 -7.40 2.50
C ILE A 65 8.91 -7.82 1.05
N GLY A 66 8.23 -8.86 0.56
CA GLY A 66 8.34 -9.30 -0.82
C GLY A 66 7.91 -8.21 -1.82
N GLY A 67 6.85 -7.47 -1.51
CA GLY A 67 6.41 -6.32 -2.29
C GLY A 67 7.44 -5.17 -2.30
N VAL A 68 8.03 -4.84 -1.15
CA VAL A 68 9.10 -3.82 -1.05
C VAL A 68 10.36 -4.24 -1.81
N LEU A 69 10.71 -5.53 -1.77
CA LEU A 69 11.84 -6.09 -2.49
C LEU A 69 11.63 -6.08 -4.02
N LEU A 70 10.41 -6.38 -4.47
CA LEU A 70 10.04 -6.32 -5.89
C LEU A 70 9.81 -4.90 -6.39
N GLY A 71 9.45 -3.99 -5.48
CA GLY A 71 9.24 -2.59 -5.79
C GLY A 71 10.51 -1.88 -6.24
N PRO A 72 10.38 -0.67 -6.80
CA PRO A 72 11.52 0.14 -7.24
C PRO A 72 12.47 0.50 -6.08
N SER A 73 12.06 0.30 -4.82
CA SER A 73 12.88 0.57 -3.63
C SER A 73 14.07 -0.37 -3.46
N ALA A 74 14.03 -1.62 -3.95
CA ALA A 74 15.15 -2.57 -3.83
C ALA A 74 15.69 -3.01 -5.21
N LEU A 75 14.82 -3.38 -6.15
CA LEU A 75 15.21 -3.71 -7.52
C LEU A 75 15.49 -2.48 -8.40
N GLY A 76 15.23 -1.27 -7.87
CA GLY A 76 15.60 0.07 -8.40
C GLY A 76 17.00 0.20 -9.00
N ARG A 77 17.93 -0.60 -8.48
CA ARG A 77 19.34 -0.52 -8.85
C ARG A 77 19.63 -1.06 -10.25
N ASN A 78 18.76 -1.92 -10.80
CA ASN A 78 18.82 -2.40 -12.19
C ASN A 78 17.68 -1.81 -13.03
N HIS A 79 17.91 -0.64 -13.62
CA HIS A 79 16.91 0.07 -14.44
C HIS A 79 16.40 -0.77 -15.62
N LYS A 80 17.27 -1.59 -16.23
CA LYS A 80 16.90 -2.49 -17.33
C LYS A 80 15.87 -3.57 -16.94
N TYR A 81 15.92 -4.07 -15.70
CA TYR A 81 14.96 -5.07 -15.21
C TYR A 81 13.62 -4.44 -14.84
N LEU A 82 13.65 -3.24 -14.27
CA LEU A 82 12.42 -2.51 -13.93
C LEU A 82 11.67 -2.03 -15.16
N ASP A 83 12.35 -1.49 -16.17
CA ASP A 83 11.68 -1.03 -17.39
C ASP A 83 11.12 -2.20 -18.23
N ALA A 84 11.75 -3.38 -18.15
CA ALA A 84 11.29 -4.58 -18.85
C ALA A 84 10.11 -5.28 -18.16
N ILE A 85 10.10 -5.33 -16.82
CA ILE A 85 9.07 -6.05 -16.04
C ILE A 85 7.94 -5.11 -15.61
N PHE A 86 8.22 -3.85 -15.27
CA PHE A 86 7.26 -2.88 -14.72
C PHE A 86 7.27 -1.55 -15.51
N PRO A 87 6.82 -1.53 -16.77
CA PRO A 87 6.65 -0.28 -17.49
C PRO A 87 5.64 0.64 -16.76
N PRO A 88 5.80 1.97 -16.81
CA PRO A 88 4.94 2.92 -16.10
C PRO A 88 3.45 2.81 -16.47
N ARG A 89 3.15 2.19 -17.62
CA ARG A 89 1.78 1.91 -18.09
C ARG A 89 1.14 0.72 -17.39
N SER A 90 1.91 -0.33 -17.05
CA SER A 90 1.37 -1.49 -16.34
C SER A 90 1.11 -1.17 -14.87
N LEU A 91 1.86 -0.23 -14.27
CA LEU A 91 1.63 0.21 -12.90
C LEU A 91 0.20 0.71 -12.69
N THR A 92 -0.33 1.50 -13.63
CA THR A 92 -1.72 1.98 -13.53
C THR A 92 -2.75 0.84 -13.54
N VAL A 93 -2.51 -0.22 -14.34
CA VAL A 93 -3.39 -1.41 -14.38
C VAL A 93 -3.25 -2.24 -13.09
N LEU A 94 -2.03 -2.34 -12.57
CA LEU A 94 -1.77 -3.06 -11.32
C LEU A 94 -2.39 -2.33 -10.12
N ASP A 95 -2.34 -1.00 -10.10
CA ASP A 95 -2.97 -0.16 -9.07
C ASP A 95 -4.50 -0.31 -9.07
N THR A 96 -5.14 -0.36 -10.24
CA THR A 96 -6.60 -0.58 -10.30
C THR A 96 -6.97 -1.98 -9.81
N LEU A 97 -6.20 -3.00 -10.20
CA LEU A 97 -6.39 -4.37 -9.70
C LEU A 97 -6.14 -4.46 -8.19
N ALA A 98 -5.12 -3.79 -7.66
CA ALA A 98 -4.80 -3.77 -6.23
C ALA A 98 -5.92 -3.10 -5.42
N ASN A 99 -6.44 -1.96 -5.89
CA ASN A 99 -7.57 -1.28 -5.26
C ASN A 99 -8.83 -2.13 -5.28
N LEU A 100 -9.09 -2.82 -6.39
CA LEU A 100 -10.23 -3.74 -6.51
C LEU A 100 -10.07 -4.94 -5.56
N GLY A 101 -8.87 -5.53 -5.49
CA GLY A 101 -8.55 -6.61 -4.56
C GLY A 101 -8.70 -6.19 -3.09
N LEU A 102 -8.24 -4.99 -2.73
CA LEU A 102 -8.41 -4.42 -1.40
C LEU A 102 -9.89 -4.21 -1.07
N LEU A 103 -10.68 -3.71 -2.03
CA LEU A 103 -12.12 -3.53 -1.85
C LEU A 103 -12.83 -4.86 -1.61
N PHE A 104 -12.52 -5.90 -2.40
CA PHE A 104 -13.07 -7.23 -2.17
C PHE A 104 -12.61 -7.86 -0.86
N PHE A 105 -11.36 -7.64 -0.47
CA PHE A 105 -10.84 -8.09 0.81
C PHE A 105 -11.59 -7.45 1.98
N LEU A 106 -11.76 -6.12 1.96
CA LEU A 106 -12.53 -5.40 2.99
C LEU A 106 -14.00 -5.83 3.01
N PHE A 107 -14.56 -6.14 1.85
CA PHE A 107 -15.92 -6.68 1.74
C PHE A 107 -16.03 -8.07 2.38
N LEU A 108 -15.10 -8.98 2.11
CA LEU A 108 -15.04 -10.31 2.73
C LEU A 108 -14.90 -10.24 4.25
N VAL A 109 -13.99 -9.39 4.73
CA VAL A 109 -13.85 -9.10 6.18
C VAL A 109 -15.17 -8.57 6.73
N GLY A 110 -15.86 -7.69 6.00
CA GLY A 110 -17.19 -7.20 6.35
C GLY A 110 -18.26 -8.30 6.45
N LEU A 111 -18.22 -9.33 5.60
CA LEU A 111 -19.14 -10.46 5.62
C LEU A 111 -18.84 -11.45 6.75
N GLU A 112 -17.58 -11.58 7.17
CA GLU A 112 -17.16 -12.45 8.27
C GLU A 112 -17.47 -11.82 9.65
N LEU A 113 -17.69 -10.50 9.70
CA LEU A 113 -18.08 -9.78 10.92
C LEU A 113 -19.55 -10.02 11.29
N ASP A 114 -19.78 -10.60 12.46
CA ASP A 114 -21.13 -10.81 13.00
C ASP A 114 -21.80 -9.48 13.46
N PRO A 115 -22.93 -9.07 12.87
CA PRO A 115 -23.58 -7.79 13.20
C PRO A 115 -24.23 -7.78 14.59
N LYS A 116 -24.59 -8.94 15.17
CA LYS A 116 -25.15 -9.04 16.53
C LYS A 116 -24.06 -8.87 17.58
N GLY A 117 -22.89 -9.49 17.37
CA GLY A 117 -21.68 -9.28 18.15
C GLY A 117 -21.27 -7.81 18.12
N LEU A 118 -21.21 -7.22 16.92
CA LEU A 118 -20.89 -5.80 16.73
C LEU A 118 -21.89 -4.86 17.41
N ARG A 119 -23.20 -5.13 17.39
CA ARG A 119 -24.18 -4.30 18.10
C ARG A 119 -24.02 -4.36 19.63
N ARG A 120 -23.67 -5.52 20.18
CA ARG A 120 -23.53 -5.73 21.63
C ARG A 120 -22.26 -5.07 22.19
N THR A 121 -21.14 -5.18 21.48
CA THR A 121 -19.86 -4.58 21.88
C THR A 121 -19.60 -3.22 21.25
N GLY A 122 -20.43 -2.78 20.29
CA GLY A 122 -20.22 -1.59 19.46
C GLY A 122 -20.06 -0.30 20.26
N LYS A 123 -20.79 -0.12 21.37
CA LYS A 123 -20.60 1.05 22.24
C LYS A 123 -19.22 1.07 22.91
N LYS A 124 -18.71 -0.08 23.34
CA LYS A 124 -17.37 -0.23 23.92
C LYS A 124 -16.30 -0.07 22.84
N ALA A 125 -16.47 -0.73 21.69
CA ALA A 125 -15.58 -0.61 20.55
C ALA A 125 -15.48 0.83 20.04
N LEU A 126 -16.60 1.56 19.97
CA LEU A 126 -16.62 2.96 19.58
C LEU A 126 -15.89 3.85 20.59
N SER A 127 -16.08 3.62 21.89
CA SER A 127 -15.34 4.37 22.92
C SER A 127 -13.83 4.09 22.86
N ILE A 128 -13.42 2.84 22.62
CA ILE A 128 -12.01 2.47 22.44
C ILE A 128 -11.44 3.09 21.16
N ALA A 129 -12.20 3.10 20.06
CA ALA A 129 -11.78 3.71 18.81
C ALA A 129 -11.63 5.24 18.94
N LEU A 130 -12.62 5.91 19.54
CA LEU A 130 -12.58 7.36 19.78
C LEU A 130 -11.46 7.74 20.75
N GLY A 131 -11.22 6.94 21.80
CA GLY A 131 -10.10 7.15 22.71
C GLY A 131 -8.75 6.90 22.04
N GLY A 132 -8.62 5.79 21.31
CA GLY A 132 -7.41 5.39 20.61
C GLY A 132 -7.02 6.30 19.44
N ILE A 133 -8.00 6.98 18.84
CA ILE A 133 -7.76 7.99 17.79
C ILE A 133 -7.58 9.38 18.41
N GLY A 134 -8.52 9.78 19.28
CA GLY A 134 -8.56 11.12 19.84
C GLY A 134 -7.39 11.45 20.77
N LEU A 135 -6.97 10.50 21.61
CA LEU A 135 -5.90 10.71 22.57
C LEU A 135 -4.53 10.97 21.91
N PRO A 136 -4.02 10.12 20.99
CA PRO A 136 -2.78 10.42 20.30
C PRO A 136 -2.90 11.59 19.32
N PHE A 137 -4.08 11.84 18.75
CA PHE A 137 -4.31 13.04 17.93
C PHE A 137 -4.16 14.32 18.75
N ALA A 138 -4.79 14.38 19.94
CA ALA A 138 -4.65 15.50 20.86
C ALA A 138 -3.20 15.67 21.35
N LEU A 139 -2.52 14.56 21.67
CA LEU A 139 -1.11 14.60 22.06
C LEU A 139 -0.23 15.11 20.92
N GLY A 140 -0.41 14.62 19.69
CA GLY A 140 0.39 15.03 18.54
C GLY A 140 0.18 16.50 18.14
N VAL A 141 -1.06 17.02 18.25
CA VAL A 141 -1.36 18.46 18.10
C VAL A 141 -0.74 19.27 19.24
N GLY A 142 -0.87 18.80 20.48
CA GLY A 142 -0.32 19.45 21.67
C GLY A 142 1.21 19.56 21.63
N THR A 143 1.90 18.48 21.25
CA THR A 143 3.36 18.50 21.06
C THR A 143 3.77 19.42 19.93
N SER A 144 3.01 19.45 18.82
CA SER A 144 3.29 20.36 17.71
C SER A 144 3.18 21.84 18.11
N PHE A 145 2.21 22.18 18.96
CA PHE A 145 2.04 23.54 19.47
C PHE A 145 3.14 23.92 20.47
N LEU A 146 3.52 23.00 21.36
CA LEU A 146 4.57 23.22 22.36
C LEU A 146 5.95 23.37 21.71
N LEU A 147 6.29 22.52 20.74
CA LEU A 147 7.52 22.60 19.94
C LEU A 147 7.59 23.91 19.14
N ARG A 148 6.46 24.37 18.59
CA ARG A 148 6.39 25.67 17.89
C ARG A 148 6.62 26.85 18.83
N ALA A 149 6.26 26.73 20.10
CA ALA A 149 6.54 27.75 21.11
C ALA A 149 8.01 27.77 21.55
N THR A 150 8.73 26.65 21.46
CA THR A 150 10.13 26.53 21.93
C THR A 150 11.18 26.63 20.81
N ILE A 151 10.88 26.17 19.59
CA ILE A 151 11.86 25.98 18.50
C ILE A 151 11.28 26.57 17.20
N SER A 152 11.69 27.80 16.89
CA SER A 152 11.64 28.46 15.57
C SER A 152 10.28 28.88 14.96
N LYS A 153 10.09 30.20 14.81
CA LYS A 153 8.96 30.88 14.13
C LYS A 153 8.96 30.76 12.59
N GLY A 154 9.83 29.92 11.99
CA GLY A 154 10.17 29.99 10.55
C GLY A 154 9.77 28.80 9.65
N VAL A 155 8.97 27.82 10.11
CA VAL A 155 8.63 26.62 9.32
C VAL A 155 7.14 26.57 8.97
N SER A 156 6.84 26.09 7.75
CA SER A 156 5.49 25.97 7.19
C SER A 156 4.56 25.13 8.06
N GLN A 157 3.44 25.74 8.47
CA GLN A 157 2.60 25.29 9.58
C GLN A 157 1.82 23.99 9.29
N GLY A 158 1.47 23.74 8.03
CA GLY A 158 0.57 22.62 7.67
C GLY A 158 1.24 21.24 7.78
N PRO A 159 2.34 20.98 7.06
CA PRO A 159 2.90 19.63 6.97
C PRO A 159 3.50 19.12 8.29
N PHE A 160 4.12 20.00 9.08
CA PHE A 160 4.77 19.64 10.34
C PHE A 160 3.77 19.22 11.42
N LEU A 161 2.63 19.92 11.50
CA LEU A 161 1.54 19.61 12.44
C LEU A 161 0.90 18.24 12.15
N VAL A 162 0.75 17.92 10.86
CA VAL A 162 0.16 16.65 10.42
C VAL A 162 1.14 15.50 10.66
N PHE A 163 2.44 15.67 10.36
CA PHE A 163 3.44 14.62 10.57
C PHE A 163 3.65 14.27 12.05
N MET A 164 3.76 15.28 12.92
CA MET A 164 3.92 15.06 14.37
C MET A 164 2.60 14.65 15.05
N GLY A 165 1.45 15.02 14.46
CA GLY A 165 0.11 14.62 14.87
C GLY A 165 -0.18 13.13 14.68
N VAL A 166 0.12 12.62 13.48
CA VAL A 166 -0.21 11.25 13.06
C VAL A 166 0.80 10.22 13.61
N ALA A 167 1.99 10.66 14.00
CA ALA A 167 3.04 9.75 14.44
C ALA A 167 2.70 8.92 15.70
N PRO A 168 2.31 9.53 16.83
CA PRO A 168 1.93 8.78 18.02
C PRO A 168 0.62 7.97 17.84
N LEU A 169 -0.22 8.35 16.86
CA LEU A 169 -1.48 7.65 16.55
C LEU A 169 -1.23 6.23 16.07
N TYR A 170 -0.31 6.00 15.14
CA TYR A 170 -0.02 4.64 14.66
C TYR A 170 0.55 3.74 15.76
N HIS A 171 1.36 4.29 16.66
CA HIS A 171 2.00 3.53 17.72
C HIS A 171 1.01 3.14 18.82
N CYS A 172 0.07 4.03 19.16
CA CYS A 172 -1.00 3.74 20.12
C CYS A 172 -1.99 2.71 19.55
N LEU A 173 -2.39 2.85 18.28
CA LEU A 173 -3.30 1.90 17.62
C LEU A 173 -2.71 0.48 17.57
N SER A 174 -1.41 0.38 17.32
CA SER A 174 -0.70 -0.92 17.28
C SER A 174 -0.70 -1.63 18.64
N ARG A 175 -0.64 -0.89 19.77
CA ARG A 175 -0.74 -1.49 21.11
C ARG A 175 -2.18 -1.81 21.53
N LEU A 176 -3.17 -1.03 21.11
CA LEU A 176 -4.58 -1.30 21.45
C LEU A 176 -5.06 -2.63 20.86
N GLY A 177 -4.58 -3.02 19.67
CA GLY A 177 -4.86 -4.32 19.07
C GLY A 177 -4.38 -5.53 19.88
N THR A 178 -3.40 -5.36 20.78
CA THR A 178 -2.91 -6.44 21.67
C THR A 178 -3.67 -6.58 22.98
N TYR A 179 -4.55 -5.64 23.35
CA TYR A 179 -5.31 -5.67 24.61
C TYR A 179 -6.75 -6.18 24.48
N THR A 180 -7.21 -6.50 23.27
CA THR A 180 -8.57 -7.01 23.00
C THR A 180 -8.61 -8.49 22.62
N GLY A 181 -7.54 -9.25 22.88
CA GLY A 181 -7.45 -10.71 22.67
C GLY A 181 -7.59 -11.47 23.97
#